data_AF-C5K906-F1
#
_entry.id   AF-C5K906-F1
#
_cell.length_a   1.000
_cell.length_b   1.000
_cell.length_c   1.000
_cell.angle_alpha   90.00
_cell.angle_beta   90.00
_cell.angle_gamma   90.00
#
_symmetry.space_group_name_H-M   'P 1'
#
loop_
_entity.id
_entity.type
_entity.pdbx_description
1 polymer ?
#
loop_
_entity_poly.entity_id
_entity_poly.type
_entity_poly.pdbx_seq_one_letter_code
_entity_poly.pdbx_strand_id
1 'polypeptide(L)'
;MLSTLNHGRSLAVTARSLAIPAQAGAITGSSRHFAGKASPSGGQWQTMDGCTAVCHVSYAMMDTAYIYPITPSSPAAELAEQWSALGVKNAFGDVPKITQMQSEAGAAGALHGALAAGSLATTYTASQ
;
A
#
# COMPACT_ATOMS: atom_id res chain seq x y z
N MET A 1 38.93 1.28 26.00
CA MET A 1 38.26 0.76 24.79
C MET A 1 36.76 0.69 25.09
N LEU A 2 36.11 1.82 25.40
CA LEU A 2 35.28 2.59 24.47
C LEU A 2 34.39 1.72 23.56
N SER A 3 33.11 1.62 23.95
CA SER A 3 31.90 1.81 23.15
C SER A 3 31.77 1.11 21.80
N THR A 4 30.77 0.22 21.67
CA THR A 4 29.61 0.42 20.77
C THR A 4 28.53 -0.65 21.07
N LEU A 5 27.50 -0.29 21.83
CA LEU A 5 26.18 0.08 21.32
C LEU A 5 25.32 -1.12 20.88
N ASN A 6 24.96 -1.96 21.84
CA ASN A 6 23.62 -2.56 21.85
C ASN A 6 22.65 -1.47 22.32
N HIS A 7 22.10 -0.70 21.38
CA HIS A 7 21.10 0.33 21.66
C HIS A 7 19.89 0.13 20.74
N GLY A 8 18.78 -0.21 21.36
CA GLY A 8 17.48 0.36 21.03
C GLY A 8 16.91 0.01 19.67
N ARG A 9 16.31 -1.20 19.55
CA ARG A 9 15.07 -1.33 18.78
C ARG A 9 13.97 -0.60 19.55
N SER A 10 14.03 0.72 19.49
CA SER A 10 12.94 1.60 19.88
C SER A 10 11.78 1.30 18.94
N LEU A 11 10.76 0.62 19.46
CA LEU A 11 9.42 0.50 18.86
C LEU A 11 8.71 1.87 18.89
N ALA A 12 9.40 2.93 18.50
CA ALA A 12 8.79 4.19 18.14
C ALA A 12 8.52 4.12 16.65
N VAL A 13 7.42 3.45 16.28
CA VAL A 13 6.68 3.76 15.06
C VAL A 13 6.25 5.22 15.21
N THR A 14 7.19 6.12 14.94
CA THR A 14 6.91 7.53 14.82
C THR A 14 5.98 7.60 13.63
N ALA A 15 4.70 7.90 13.88
CA ALA A 15 3.70 8.21 12.88
C ALA A 15 4.11 9.50 12.13
N ARG A 16 5.28 9.49 11.49
CA ARG A 16 5.55 10.38 10.39
C ARG A 16 4.58 9.92 9.33
N SER A 17 3.68 10.81 8.97
CA SER A 17 2.86 10.75 7.77
C SER A 17 3.75 10.31 6.60
N LEU A 18 3.87 9.00 6.37
CA LEU A 18 4.42 8.42 5.16
C LEU A 18 3.30 8.58 4.17
N ALA A 19 3.17 9.81 3.68
CA ALA A 19 2.17 10.20 2.72
C ALA A 19 2.46 9.43 1.45
N ILE A 20 1.81 8.28 1.29
CA ILE A 20 1.53 7.71 -0.02
C ILE A 20 1.02 8.89 -0.86
N PRO A 21 1.66 9.16 -2.02
CA PRO A 21 1.38 10.36 -2.77
C PRO A 21 -0.11 10.43 -3.06
N ALA A 22 -0.77 11.46 -2.54
CA ALA A 22 -2.16 11.76 -2.88
C ALA A 22 -2.24 11.85 -4.41
N GLN A 23 -3.07 11.01 -5.01
CA GLN A 23 -3.15 10.91 -6.47
C GLN A 23 -3.48 12.28 -7.05
N ALA A 24 -2.60 12.82 -7.88
CA ALA A 24 -2.80 14.07 -8.63
C ALA A 24 -3.73 13.86 -9.85
N GLY A 25 -4.79 13.07 -9.68
CA GLY A 25 -5.89 12.91 -10.61
C GLY A 25 -7.06 13.76 -10.11
N ALA A 26 -7.23 14.93 -10.71
CA ALA A 26 -8.21 15.93 -10.28
C ALA A 26 -9.64 15.36 -10.30
N ILE A 27 -10.24 15.22 -9.12
CA ILE A 27 -11.63 15.63 -8.94
C ILE A 27 -11.63 16.90 -8.09
N THR A 28 -11.68 18.03 -8.80
CA THR A 28 -11.89 19.39 -8.29
C THR A 28 -13.31 19.52 -7.73
N GLY A 29 -13.58 18.74 -6.69
CA GLY A 29 -14.82 18.70 -5.96
C GLY A 29 -14.50 18.27 -4.55
N SER A 30 -13.95 19.19 -3.75
CA SER A 30 -14.10 19.12 -2.30
C SER A 30 -15.60 18.97 -2.05
N SER A 31 -16.07 17.75 -1.83
CA SER A 31 -17.47 17.47 -1.53
C SER A 31 -17.87 18.44 -0.44
N ARG A 32 -18.84 19.33 -0.70
CA ARG A 32 -19.29 20.35 0.26
C ARG A 32 -19.66 19.74 1.62
N HIS A 33 -19.93 18.44 1.66
CA HIS A 33 -20.18 17.66 2.87
C HIS A 33 -18.98 17.54 3.82
N PHE A 34 -17.75 17.56 3.28
CA PHE A 34 -16.48 17.43 4.01
C PHE A 34 -15.71 18.75 4.13
N ALA A 35 -16.10 19.79 3.37
CA ALA A 35 -15.52 21.12 3.49
C ALA A 35 -15.67 21.63 4.94
N GLY A 36 -14.53 21.84 5.63
CA GLY A 36 -14.47 22.35 7.00
C GLY A 36 -14.64 21.32 8.12
N LYS A 37 -14.89 20.03 7.81
CA LYS A 37 -14.88 18.96 8.82
C LYS A 37 -13.46 18.41 8.93
N ALA A 38 -12.88 18.35 10.13
CA ALA A 38 -11.66 17.58 10.34
C ALA A 38 -11.94 16.09 10.11
N SER A 39 -11.02 15.36 9.47
CA SER A 39 -11.12 13.90 9.46
C SER A 39 -11.11 13.38 10.90
N PRO A 40 -11.89 12.34 11.25
CA PRO A 40 -11.82 11.68 12.56
C PRO A 40 -10.40 11.26 12.95
N SER A 41 -9.52 11.05 11.96
CA SER A 41 -8.11 10.69 12.14
C SER A 41 -7.14 11.88 12.16
N GLY A 42 -7.61 13.13 12.08
CA GLY A 42 -6.77 14.32 12.02
C GLY A 42 -6.09 14.58 10.66
N GLY A 43 -6.37 13.77 9.63
CA GLY A 43 -5.89 13.96 8.26
C GLY A 43 -6.79 14.85 7.38
N GLN A 44 -6.37 15.05 6.13
CA GLN A 44 -7.17 15.74 5.11
C GLN A 44 -8.14 14.77 4.44
N TRP A 45 -9.39 15.19 4.26
CA TRP A 45 -10.34 14.44 3.43
C TRP A 45 -9.87 14.44 1.98
N GLN A 46 -9.82 13.25 1.40
CA GLN A 46 -9.54 13.06 -0.01
C GLN A 46 -10.67 12.25 -0.62
N THR A 47 -11.14 12.70 -1.77
CA THR A 47 -12.06 11.89 -2.56
C THR A 47 -11.24 10.99 -3.47
N MET A 48 -11.52 9.69 -3.44
CA MET A 48 -10.83 8.68 -4.22
C MET A 48 -11.82 7.58 -4.64
N ASP A 49 -11.47 6.79 -5.64
CA ASP A 49 -12.25 5.61 -6.02
C ASP A 49 -11.94 4.41 -5.10
N GLY A 50 -12.71 3.33 -5.24
CA GLY A 50 -12.56 2.14 -4.39
C GLY A 50 -11.22 1.44 -4.56
N CYS A 51 -10.71 1.34 -5.79
CA CYS A 51 -9.43 0.69 -6.06
C CYS A 51 -8.26 1.46 -5.44
N THR A 52 -8.25 2.79 -5.55
CA THR A 52 -7.23 3.64 -4.93
C THR A 52 -7.33 3.56 -3.40
N ALA A 53 -8.53 3.55 -2.84
CA ALA A 53 -8.73 3.40 -1.39
C ALA A 53 -8.18 2.06 -0.86
N VAL A 54 -8.47 0.96 -1.56
CA VAL A 54 -7.95 -0.37 -1.18
C VAL A 54 -6.43 -0.43 -1.35
N CYS A 55 -5.89 0.07 -2.46
CA CYS A 55 -4.45 0.14 -2.70
C CYS A 55 -3.74 0.96 -1.61
N HIS A 56 -4.31 2.10 -1.20
CA HIS A 56 -3.74 2.94 -0.14
C HIS A 56 -3.54 2.19 1.18
N VAL A 57 -4.55 1.41 1.62
CA VAL A 57 -4.46 0.66 2.88
C VAL A 57 -3.56 -0.56 2.74
N SER A 58 -3.74 -1.35 1.69
CA SER A 58 -2.96 -2.58 1.47
C SER A 58 -1.49 -2.29 1.25
N TYR A 59 -1.14 -1.28 0.43
CA TYR A 59 0.24 -0.89 0.19
C TYR A 59 0.96 -0.47 1.47
N ALA A 60 0.27 0.24 2.38
CA ALA A 60 0.83 0.64 3.66
C ALA A 60 1.17 -0.56 4.58
N MET A 61 0.48 -1.70 4.41
CA MET A 61 0.52 -2.85 5.32
C MET A 61 1.21 -4.08 4.73
N MET A 62 1.68 -4.03 3.49
CA MET A 62 2.30 -5.18 2.82
C MET A 62 3.81 -5.01 2.66
N ASP A 63 4.52 -6.13 2.64
CA ASP A 63 5.92 -6.25 2.24
C ASP A 63 6.04 -6.65 0.77
N THR A 64 5.10 -7.49 0.29
CA THR A 64 5.09 -7.98 -1.08
C THR A 64 3.68 -8.10 -1.64
N ALA A 65 3.56 -7.97 -2.96
CA ALA A 65 2.33 -8.30 -3.68
C ALA A 65 2.61 -9.19 -4.89
N TYR A 66 1.74 -10.17 -5.08
CA TYR A 66 1.73 -11.03 -6.27
C TYR A 66 0.45 -10.76 -7.04
N ILE A 67 0.57 -10.30 -8.27
CA ILE A 67 -0.57 -9.77 -9.03
C ILE A 67 -0.74 -10.48 -10.36
N TYR A 68 -1.95 -10.46 -10.88
CA TYR A 68 -2.29 -10.84 -12.25
C TYR A 68 -3.41 -9.91 -12.74
N PRO A 69 -3.32 -9.33 -13.95
CA PRO A 69 -4.28 -8.33 -14.40
C PRO A 69 -5.63 -8.98 -14.74
N ILE A 70 -6.69 -8.51 -14.08
CA ILE A 70 -8.09 -8.85 -14.38
C ILE A 70 -9.01 -7.67 -14.07
N THR A 71 -10.02 -7.44 -14.91
CA THR A 71 -11.04 -6.41 -14.67
C THR A 71 -12.06 -6.91 -13.65
N PRO A 72 -12.51 -6.09 -12.69
CA PRO A 72 -12.25 -4.65 -12.48
C PRO A 72 -11.10 -4.32 -11.51
N SER A 73 -10.31 -5.30 -11.04
CA SER A 73 -9.31 -5.09 -9.97
C SER A 73 -7.94 -4.59 -10.44
N SER A 74 -7.63 -4.66 -11.74
CA SER A 74 -6.34 -4.21 -12.30
C SER A 74 -5.89 -2.80 -11.85
N PRO A 75 -6.76 -1.78 -11.74
CA PRO A 75 -6.32 -0.44 -11.34
C PRO A 75 -5.64 -0.40 -9.97
N ALA A 76 -6.06 -1.24 -9.01
CA ALA A 76 -5.40 -1.32 -7.71
C ALA A 76 -3.98 -1.90 -7.81
N ALA A 77 -3.80 -2.92 -8.65
CA ALA A 77 -2.50 -3.55 -8.89
C ALA A 77 -1.54 -2.60 -9.62
N GLU A 78 -2.02 -1.90 -10.65
CA GLU A 78 -1.25 -0.90 -11.40
C GLU A 78 -0.79 0.25 -10.50
N LEU A 79 -1.65 0.73 -9.58
CA LEU A 79 -1.27 1.78 -8.64
C LEU A 79 -0.20 1.32 -7.67
N ALA A 80 -0.31 0.10 -7.17
CA ALA A 80 0.69 -0.46 -6.30
C ALA A 80 2.04 -0.58 -7.05
N GLU A 81 2.05 -1.04 -8.30
CA GLU A 81 3.27 -1.13 -9.12
C GLU A 81 3.90 0.26 -9.34
N GLN A 82 3.08 1.25 -9.68
CA GLN A 82 3.53 2.63 -9.87
C GLN A 82 4.17 3.19 -8.59
N TRP A 83 3.54 2.98 -7.43
CA TRP A 83 4.08 3.43 -6.15
C TRP A 83 5.38 2.72 -5.78
N SER A 84 5.48 1.42 -6.04
CA SER A 84 6.71 0.65 -5.85
C SER A 84 7.85 1.17 -6.74
N ALA A 85 7.56 1.42 -8.02
CA ALA A 85 8.51 1.98 -8.98
C ALA A 85 8.97 3.41 -8.62
N LEU A 86 8.07 4.20 -8.02
CA LEU A 86 8.38 5.54 -7.50
C LEU A 86 9.11 5.51 -6.15
N GLY A 87 9.33 4.33 -5.57
CA GLY A 87 10.00 4.18 -4.27
C GLY A 87 9.17 4.65 -3.08
N VAL A 88 7.83 4.66 -3.21
CA VAL A 88 6.92 4.99 -2.11
C VAL A 88 7.06 3.94 -1.03
N LYS A 89 7.26 4.38 0.21
CA LYS A 89 7.46 3.50 1.36
C LYS A 89 6.13 3.13 2.02
N ASN A 90 6.03 1.90 2.49
CA ASN A 90 4.94 1.41 3.34
C ASN A 90 5.08 1.94 4.78
N ALA A 91 4.14 1.58 5.66
CA ALA A 91 4.16 2.02 7.06
C ALA A 91 5.36 1.49 7.87
N PHE A 92 6.06 0.48 7.37
CA PHE A 92 7.26 -0.10 7.97
C PHE A 92 8.55 0.59 7.53
N GLY A 93 8.48 1.49 6.55
CA GLY A 93 9.62 2.27 6.04
C GLY A 93 10.35 1.65 4.84
N ASP A 94 9.82 0.56 4.30
CA ASP A 94 10.35 -0.19 3.15
C ASP A 94 9.50 0.01 1.90
N VAL A 95 10.05 -0.29 0.72
CA VAL A 95 9.31 -0.26 -0.54
C VAL A 95 8.78 -1.67 -0.82
N PRO A 96 7.44 -1.89 -0.83
CA PRO A 96 6.87 -3.19 -1.14
C PRO A 96 7.33 -3.74 -2.49
N LYS A 97 7.64 -5.04 -2.52
CA LYS A 97 8.03 -5.74 -3.74
C LYS A 97 6.79 -6.27 -4.47
N ILE A 98 6.55 -5.81 -5.69
CA ILE A 98 5.43 -6.26 -6.51
C ILE A 98 5.94 -7.14 -7.64
N THR A 99 5.27 -8.27 -7.87
CA THR A 99 5.65 -9.24 -8.90
C THR A 99 4.41 -9.65 -9.68
N GLN A 100 4.43 -9.38 -10.98
CA GLN A 100 3.40 -9.85 -11.89
C GLN A 100 3.63 -11.32 -12.24
N MET A 101 2.58 -12.11 -12.10
CA MET A 101 2.60 -13.56 -12.28
C MET A 101 2.01 -13.93 -13.65
N GLN A 102 2.13 -15.22 -14.02
CA GLN A 102 1.61 -15.72 -15.30
C GLN A 102 0.11 -16.06 -15.27
N SER A 103 -0.47 -16.21 -14.08
CA SER A 103 -1.89 -16.48 -13.86
C SER A 103 -2.30 -16.10 -12.44
N GLU A 104 -3.60 -15.95 -12.18
CA GLU A 104 -4.14 -15.76 -10.82
C GLU A 104 -3.79 -16.95 -9.91
N ALA A 105 -3.79 -18.17 -10.46
CA ALA A 105 -3.38 -19.37 -9.72
C ALA A 105 -1.89 -19.29 -9.31
N GLY A 106 -1.02 -18.78 -10.20
CA GLY A 106 0.39 -18.52 -9.89
C GLY A 106 0.55 -17.46 -8.81
N ALA A 107 -0.25 -16.39 -8.85
CA ALA A 107 -0.27 -15.35 -7.81
C ALA A 107 -0.72 -15.90 -6.46
N ALA A 108 -1.76 -16.73 -6.41
CA ALA A 108 -2.21 -17.38 -5.19
C ALA A 108 -1.14 -18.32 -4.59
N GLY A 109 -0.45 -19.10 -5.43
CA GLY A 109 0.63 -19.99 -4.99
C GLY A 109 1.83 -19.24 -4.42
N ALA A 110 2.26 -18.17 -5.10
CA ALA A 110 3.35 -17.33 -4.61
C ALA A 110 2.98 -16.59 -3.32
N LEU A 111 1.75 -16.07 -3.23
CA LEU A 111 1.20 -15.45 -2.02
C LEU A 111 1.19 -16.44 -0.85
N HIS A 112 0.73 -17.67 -1.07
CA HIS A 112 0.76 -18.71 -0.05
C HIS A 112 2.17 -18.99 0.46
N GLY A 113 3.14 -19.12 -0.45
CA GLY A 113 4.55 -19.33 -0.09
C GLY A 113 5.15 -18.16 0.70
N ALA A 114 4.82 -16.93 0.32
CA ALA A 114 5.29 -15.73 1.01
C ALA A 114 4.73 -15.62 2.44
N LEU A 115 3.43 -15.90 2.62
CA LEU A 115 2.82 -15.94 3.95
C LEU A 115 3.44 -17.04 4.82
N ALA A 116 3.66 -18.23 4.26
CA ALA A 116 4.30 -19.34 4.98
C ALA A 116 5.77 -19.01 5.38
N ALA A 117 6.47 -18.21 4.59
CA ALA A 117 7.82 -17.73 4.88
C ALA A 117 7.86 -16.53 5.85
N GLY A 118 6.71 -15.97 6.24
CA GLY A 118 6.59 -14.90 7.24
C GLY A 118 6.56 -13.48 6.68
N SER A 119 6.22 -13.29 5.40
CA SER A 119 6.04 -11.96 4.78
C SER A 119 4.59 -11.51 4.78
N LEU A 120 4.33 -10.21 4.95
CA LEU A 120 3.00 -9.64 4.75
C LEU A 120 2.70 -9.51 3.25
N ALA A 121 1.95 -10.47 2.70
CA ALA A 121 1.66 -10.56 1.28
C ALA A 121 0.21 -10.14 0.95
N THR A 122 0.03 -9.42 -0.16
CA THR A 122 -1.29 -9.04 -0.70
C THR A 122 -1.44 -9.45 -2.18
N THR A 123 -2.67 -9.59 -2.65
CA THR A 123 -3.02 -9.74 -4.07
C THR A 123 -4.29 -8.96 -4.40
N TYR A 124 -4.48 -8.62 -5.68
CA TYR A 124 -5.70 -7.99 -6.20
C TYR A 124 -6.24 -8.87 -7.33
N THR A 125 -7.49 -9.29 -7.19
CA THR A 125 -8.17 -10.20 -8.13
C THR A 125 -9.68 -9.95 -8.06
N ALA A 126 -10.40 -10.34 -9.11
CA ALA A 126 -11.85 -10.29 -9.18
C ALA A 126 -12.35 -11.12 -10.36
N SER A 127 -13.41 -11.92 -10.17
CA SER A 127 -13.96 -12.80 -11.22
C SER A 127 -12.89 -13.72 -11.83
N GLN A 128 -13.16 -14.34 -12.97
CA GLN A 128 -12.19 -15.03 -13.84
C GLN A 128 -12.33 -14.57 -15.28
#